data_AF-A0A7V4P453-F1
#
_entry.id   AF-A0A7V4P453-F1
#
_cell.length_a   1.000
_cell.length_b   1.000
_cell.length_c   1.000
_cell.angle_alpha   90.00
_cell.angle_beta   90.00
_cell.angle_gamma   90.00
#
_symmetry.space_group_name_H-M   'P 1'
#
loop_
_entity.id
_entity.type
_entity.pdbx_description
1 polymer ?
#
loop_
_entity_poly.entity_id
_entity_poly.type
_entity_poly.pdbx_seq_one_letter_code
_entity_poly.pdbx_strand_id
1 'polypeptide(L)'
;MFGMARRTWSRSGGTSPVHTRLSCRTSGRRQRRSRRGMTLVELLISAALFSVVAAAATTLLFAVSRSAMLVDDDMAASRRATAALERLRKVIHEARGVRVDTPGTITIWRADDYPASGIEGTPGDEQMQVSEMLLITSEDLKDTLVCKRLDPSLPAVLNVVLGTLDAVGVDLAAILANPTYAPYVRTEVWADGLPTVVFSGRTGSAGTRLLTVDIQVLAGSETRAYHAAIAPRTAGDYSNASLWSADTVPSGRRRRTQELPW
;
A
#
# COMPACT_ATOMS: atom_id res chain seq x y z
N MET A 1 23.91 25.77 20.93
CA MET A 1 24.74 26.86 20.38
C MET A 1 23.82 27.76 19.57
N PHE A 2 23.81 29.05 19.88
CA PHE A 2 22.76 30.05 19.63
C PHE A 2 22.76 30.66 18.22
N GLY A 3 21.59 31.24 17.84
CA GLY A 3 21.43 32.37 16.89
C GLY A 3 20.65 31.97 15.63
N MET A 4 19.38 32.33 15.37
CA MET A 4 18.54 33.52 15.63
C MET A 4 19.01 34.82 14.97
N ALA A 5 18.03 35.52 14.33
CA ALA A 5 18.01 36.89 13.78
C ALA A 5 18.25 37.02 12.25
N ARG A 6 17.56 37.87 11.48
CA ARG A 6 16.55 38.92 11.78
C ARG A 6 15.87 39.35 10.46
N ARG A 7 14.58 39.69 10.53
CA ARG A 7 13.89 40.58 9.57
C ARG A 7 14.29 42.01 9.86
N THR A 8 14.50 42.84 8.83
CA THR A 8 14.60 44.30 8.96
C THR A 8 13.55 44.97 8.10
N TRP A 9 12.67 45.71 8.77
CA TRP A 9 11.81 46.73 8.18
C TRP A 9 12.65 47.94 7.76
N SER A 10 12.37 48.51 6.60
CA SER A 10 12.85 49.83 6.20
C SER A 10 11.68 50.83 6.27
N ARG A 11 11.89 51.88 7.06
CA ARG A 11 10.98 53.00 7.29
C ARG A 11 11.79 54.24 6.92
N SER A 12 11.41 54.95 5.85
CA SER A 12 11.96 56.27 5.53
C SER A 12 10.84 57.29 5.57
N GLY A 13 10.82 58.08 6.65
CA GLY A 13 10.08 59.33 6.72
C GLY A 13 10.92 60.46 6.11
N GLY A 14 10.27 61.29 5.30
CA GLY A 14 10.77 62.59 4.87
C GLY A 14 9.77 63.65 5.28
N THR A 15 10.16 64.48 6.25
CA THR A 15 9.45 65.68 6.71
C THR A 15 10.08 66.91 6.10
N SER A 16 9.29 67.81 5.52
CA SER A 16 9.28 69.23 5.92
C SER A 16 8.17 70.06 5.24
N PRO A 17 7.77 71.19 5.86
CA PRO A 17 6.50 71.88 5.67
C PRO A 17 6.66 73.24 4.96
N VAL A 18 5.54 73.95 4.68
CA VAL A 18 5.32 75.40 4.93
C VAL A 18 4.10 75.95 4.15
N HIS A 19 3.11 76.38 4.94
CA HIS A 19 2.15 77.50 4.81
C HIS A 19 1.10 77.61 3.67
N THR A 20 -0.14 77.28 4.07
CA THR A 20 -1.38 78.10 4.02
C THR A 20 -1.60 79.12 2.90
N ARG A 21 -2.69 78.93 2.13
CA ARG A 21 -3.73 79.96 1.93
C ARG A 21 -5.14 79.35 1.88
N LEU A 22 -6.04 80.01 2.62
CA LEU A 22 -7.49 79.92 2.52
C LEU A 22 -7.96 80.28 1.10
N SER A 23 -8.96 79.57 0.57
CA SER A 23 -10.10 80.18 -0.12
C SER A 23 -11.12 79.14 -0.61
N CYS A 24 -12.39 79.40 -0.27
CA CYS A 24 -13.59 79.06 -1.03
C CYS A 24 -13.91 77.59 -1.34
N ARG A 25 -14.62 76.97 -0.39
CA ARG A 25 -16.04 76.60 -0.55
C ARG A 25 -16.46 76.30 -2.00
N THR A 26 -16.25 75.07 -2.44
CA THR A 26 -17.15 74.42 -3.40
C THR A 26 -17.69 73.14 -2.79
N SER A 27 -18.99 72.98 -3.00
CA SER A 27 -19.90 72.06 -2.36
C SER A 27 -19.31 70.69 -2.03
N GLY A 28 -19.40 70.32 -0.76
CA GLY A 28 -19.56 68.93 -0.39
C GLY A 28 -20.79 68.36 -1.10
N ARG A 29 -20.58 67.73 -2.26
CA ARG A 29 -21.45 66.63 -2.69
C ARG A 29 -21.12 65.47 -1.77
N ARG A 30 -21.67 65.55 -0.55
CA ARG A 30 -21.98 64.36 0.23
C ARG A 30 -22.69 63.45 -0.75
N GLN A 31 -22.04 62.36 -1.16
CA GLN A 31 -22.74 61.16 -1.56
C GLN A 31 -23.54 60.71 -0.33
N ARG A 32 -24.65 61.39 -0.06
CA ARG A 32 -25.83 60.78 0.51
C ARG A 32 -26.27 59.79 -0.54
N ARG A 33 -25.55 58.66 -0.63
CA ARG A 33 -26.15 57.41 -1.08
C ARG A 33 -27.31 57.23 -0.13
N SER A 34 -28.47 57.59 -0.64
CA SER A 34 -29.77 57.30 -0.09
C SER A 34 -29.74 55.87 0.44
N ARG A 35 -29.50 55.70 1.74
CA ARG A 35 -29.84 54.46 2.44
C ARG A 35 -31.37 54.45 2.48
N ARG A 36 -31.98 54.04 1.36
CA ARG A 36 -33.38 53.61 1.36
C ARG A 36 -33.41 52.44 2.32
N GLY A 37 -34.12 52.60 3.45
CA GLY A 37 -34.43 51.47 4.30
C GLY A 37 -35.20 50.46 3.46
N MET A 38 -34.76 49.20 3.49
CA MET A 38 -35.51 48.11 2.86
C MET A 38 -36.89 48.05 3.49
N THR A 39 -37.91 47.96 2.66
CA THR A 39 -39.26 47.69 3.14
C THR A 39 -39.31 46.25 3.68
N LEU A 40 -40.18 45.98 4.66
CA LEU A 40 -40.29 44.65 5.29
C LEU A 40 -40.54 43.54 4.26
N VAL A 41 -41.30 43.85 3.19
CA VAL A 41 -41.59 42.95 2.07
C VAL A 41 -40.32 42.61 1.26
N GLU A 42 -39.46 43.59 0.96
CA GLU A 42 -38.18 43.33 0.28
C GLU A 42 -37.27 42.41 1.11
N LEU A 43 -37.27 42.61 2.44
CA LEU A 43 -36.51 41.75 3.35
C LEU A 43 -37.06 40.32 3.35
N LEU A 44 -38.39 40.15 3.36
CA LEU A 44 -39.06 38.85 3.32
C LEU A 44 -38.80 38.10 2.00
N ILE A 45 -38.85 38.82 0.87
CA ILE A 45 -38.48 38.27 -0.44
C ILE A 45 -37.01 37.85 -0.45
N SER A 46 -36.10 38.69 0.05
CA SER A 46 -34.68 38.37 0.09
C SER A 46 -34.36 37.17 1.00
N ALA A 47 -35.05 37.05 2.14
CA ALA A 47 -34.91 35.93 3.06
C ALA A 47 -35.43 34.62 2.46
N ALA A 48 -36.56 34.67 1.75
CA ALA A 48 -37.09 33.50 1.03
C ALA A 48 -36.12 33.04 -0.06
N LEU A 49 -35.60 33.95 -0.88
CA LEU A 49 -34.60 33.62 -1.89
C LEU A 49 -33.32 33.06 -1.27
N PHE A 50 -32.84 33.66 -0.18
CA PHE A 50 -31.67 33.17 0.56
C PHE A 50 -31.90 31.76 1.12
N SER A 51 -33.09 31.45 1.65
CA SER A 51 -33.40 30.11 2.16
C SER A 51 -33.39 29.04 1.08
N VAL A 52 -33.88 29.35 -0.13
CA VAL A 52 -33.85 28.42 -1.27
C VAL A 52 -32.42 28.17 -1.73
N VAL A 53 -31.62 29.23 -1.85
CA VAL A 53 -30.20 29.12 -2.21
C VAL A 53 -29.41 28.37 -1.14
N ALA A 54 -29.66 28.65 0.14
CA ALA A 54 -29.03 27.94 1.26
C ALA A 54 -29.41 26.45 1.25
N ALA A 55 -30.68 26.12 1.05
CA ALA A 55 -31.12 24.73 0.93
C ALA A 55 -30.41 24.01 -0.24
N ALA A 56 -30.36 24.64 -1.42
CA ALA A 56 -29.64 24.10 -2.57
C ALA A 56 -28.13 23.93 -2.30
N ALA A 57 -27.50 24.88 -1.61
CA ALA A 57 -26.10 24.77 -1.23
C ALA A 57 -25.86 23.60 -0.26
N THR A 58 -26.74 23.40 0.72
CA THR A 58 -26.61 22.29 1.68
C THR A 58 -26.78 20.92 1.03
N THR A 59 -27.72 20.76 0.08
CA THR A 59 -27.90 19.48 -0.61
C THR A 59 -26.70 19.14 -1.49
N LEU A 60 -26.13 20.14 -2.17
CA LEU A 60 -24.90 19.97 -2.95
C LEU A 60 -23.71 19.60 -2.05
N LEU A 61 -23.53 20.28 -0.91
CA LEU A 61 -22.46 19.95 0.04
C LEU A 61 -22.60 18.53 0.60
N PHE A 62 -23.82 18.10 0.92
CA PHE A 62 -24.08 16.75 1.40
C PHE A 62 -23.80 15.70 0.31
N ALA A 63 -24.23 15.96 -0.93
CA ALA A 63 -23.94 15.08 -2.06
C ALA A 63 -22.43 14.96 -2.32
N VAL A 64 -21.71 16.08 -2.33
CA VAL A 64 -20.25 16.10 -2.50
C VAL A 64 -19.55 15.36 -1.35
N SER A 65 -19.97 15.58 -0.11
CA SER A 65 -19.39 14.89 1.05
C SER A 65 -19.58 13.38 0.98
N ARG A 66 -20.77 12.93 0.58
CA ARG A 66 -21.05 11.50 0.43
C ARG A 66 -20.24 10.89 -0.71
N SER A 67 -20.13 11.59 -1.83
CA SER A 67 -19.31 11.15 -2.97
C SER A 67 -17.83 11.07 -2.58
N ALA A 68 -17.32 12.03 -1.80
CA ALA A 68 -15.94 12.01 -1.32
C ALA A 68 -15.66 10.77 -0.45
N MET A 69 -16.57 10.45 0.48
CA MET A 69 -16.44 9.26 1.33
C MET A 69 -16.41 7.96 0.51
N LEU A 70 -17.30 7.83 -0.49
CA LEU A 70 -17.32 6.64 -1.36
C LEU A 70 -16.02 6.49 -2.16
N VAL A 71 -15.49 7.60 -2.68
CA VAL A 71 -14.20 7.58 -3.40
C VAL A 71 -13.05 7.21 -2.47
N ASP A 72 -13.05 7.71 -1.23
CA ASP A 72 -12.01 7.37 -0.25
C ASP A 72 -12.04 5.87 0.12
N ASP A 73 -13.21 5.29 0.34
CA ASP A 73 -13.38 3.86 0.62
C ASP A 73 -12.92 3.01 -0.58
N ASP A 74 -13.26 3.42 -1.79
CA ASP A 74 -12.81 2.79 -3.03
C ASP A 74 -11.30 2.81 -3.19
N MET A 75 -10.68 3.97 -2.92
CA MET A 75 -9.24 4.12 -2.99
C MET A 75 -8.54 3.27 -1.92
N ALA A 76 -9.11 3.19 -0.72
CA ALA A 76 -8.57 2.36 0.36
C ALA A 76 -8.64 0.87 0.00
N ALA A 77 -9.78 0.39 -0.49
CA ALA A 77 -9.95 -1.00 -0.93
C ALA A 77 -8.96 -1.37 -2.05
N SER A 78 -8.81 -0.48 -3.05
CA SER A 78 -7.86 -0.68 -4.15
C SER A 78 -6.41 -0.74 -3.67
N ARG A 79 -6.02 0.14 -2.74
CA ARG A 79 -4.67 0.12 -2.15
C ARG A 79 -4.38 -1.17 -1.38
N ARG A 80 -5.35 -1.69 -0.62
CA ARG A 80 -5.18 -2.98 0.11
C ARG A 80 -5.00 -4.15 -0.86
N ALA A 81 -5.88 -4.26 -1.87
CA ALA A 81 -5.81 -5.32 -2.86
C ALA A 81 -4.48 -5.30 -3.64
N THR A 82 -4.09 -4.11 -4.13
CA THR A 82 -2.86 -3.96 -4.91
C THR A 82 -1.60 -4.20 -4.09
N ALA A 83 -1.56 -3.76 -2.83
CA ALA A 83 -0.44 -4.05 -1.93
C ALA A 83 -0.32 -5.56 -1.63
N ALA A 84 -1.45 -6.25 -1.40
CA ALA A 84 -1.47 -7.69 -1.17
C ALA A 84 -1.00 -8.47 -2.42
N LEU A 85 -1.50 -8.10 -3.59
CA LEU A 85 -1.09 -8.70 -4.87
C LEU A 85 0.38 -8.47 -5.16
N GLU A 86 0.91 -7.26 -4.93
CA GLU A 86 2.33 -6.97 -5.19
C GLU A 86 3.24 -7.77 -4.24
N ARG A 87 2.83 -7.91 -2.97
CA ARG A 87 3.56 -8.73 -2.02
C ARG A 87 3.55 -10.21 -2.39
N LEU A 88 2.38 -10.75 -2.77
CA LEU A 88 2.25 -12.11 -3.28
C LEU A 88 3.09 -12.31 -4.55
N ARG A 89 3.03 -11.36 -5.48
CA ARG A 89 3.81 -11.38 -6.72
C ARG A 89 5.29 -11.48 -6.43
N LYS A 90 5.81 -10.65 -5.51
CA LYS A 90 7.22 -10.68 -5.13
C LYS A 90 7.62 -12.06 -4.61
N VAL A 91 6.90 -12.60 -3.63
CA VAL A 91 7.28 -13.86 -2.99
C VAL A 91 7.13 -15.06 -3.92
N ILE A 92 6.06 -15.11 -4.71
CA ILE A 92 5.85 -16.18 -5.70
C ILE A 92 6.91 -16.12 -6.80
N HIS A 93 7.27 -14.92 -7.26
CA HIS A 93 8.27 -14.75 -8.31
C HIS A 93 9.68 -15.17 -7.85
N GLU A 94 10.00 -14.95 -6.57
CA GLU A 94 11.24 -15.39 -5.92
C GLU A 94 11.18 -16.89 -5.50
N ALA A 95 10.04 -17.56 -5.65
CA ALA A 95 9.89 -18.94 -5.25
C ALA A 95 10.55 -19.91 -6.25
N ARG A 96 11.13 -20.99 -5.70
CA ARG A 96 11.60 -22.14 -6.50
C ARG A 96 10.43 -23.00 -6.99
N GLY A 97 9.35 -23.01 -6.21
CA GLY A 97 8.13 -23.73 -6.54
C GLY A 97 6.95 -23.18 -5.75
N VAL A 98 5.76 -23.45 -6.26
CA VAL A 98 4.50 -23.17 -5.58
C VAL A 98 3.57 -24.36 -5.76
N ARG A 99 2.82 -24.71 -4.71
CA ARG A 99 1.74 -25.70 -4.72
C ARG A 99 0.49 -25.07 -4.14
N VAL A 100 -0.64 -25.31 -4.80
CA VAL A 100 -1.96 -24.98 -4.26
C VAL A 100 -2.45 -26.17 -3.45
N ASP A 101 -2.65 -25.97 -2.15
CA ASP A 101 -3.15 -26.99 -1.23
C ASP A 101 -4.68 -26.99 -1.24
N THR A 102 -5.26 -25.79 -1.10
CA THR A 102 -6.70 -25.53 -1.16
C THR A 102 -6.93 -24.17 -1.84
N PRO A 103 -8.17 -23.83 -2.25
CA PRO A 103 -8.45 -22.51 -2.81
C PRO A 103 -8.02 -21.35 -1.91
N GLY A 104 -8.02 -21.49 -0.59
CA GLY A 104 -7.57 -20.43 0.33
C GLY A 104 -6.11 -20.58 0.79
N THR A 105 -5.39 -21.61 0.37
CA THR A 105 -4.07 -21.95 0.92
C THR A 105 -3.09 -22.39 -0.15
N ILE A 106 -1.91 -21.75 -0.15
CA ILE A 106 -0.79 -22.14 -0.99
C ILE A 106 0.44 -22.40 -0.13
N THR A 107 1.23 -23.33 -0.58
CA THR A 107 2.55 -23.63 -0.07
C THR A 107 3.59 -23.13 -1.07
N ILE A 108 4.52 -22.31 -0.59
CA ILE A 108 5.60 -21.74 -1.38
C ILE A 108 6.94 -22.29 -0.88
N TRP A 109 7.76 -22.76 -1.80
CA TRP A 109 9.16 -23.06 -1.54
C TRP A 109 9.99 -21.85 -1.89
N ARG A 110 10.60 -21.23 -0.87
CA ARG A 110 11.52 -20.12 -1.11
C ARG A 110 12.74 -20.64 -1.85
N ALA A 111 13.21 -19.90 -2.83
CA ALA A 111 14.64 -19.93 -3.13
C ALA A 111 15.27 -19.04 -2.05
N ASP A 112 16.15 -19.53 -1.16
CA ASP A 112 17.11 -18.66 -0.44
C ASP A 112 18.16 -19.44 0.36
N ASP A 113 19.41 -19.01 0.21
CA ASP A 113 20.50 -18.79 1.20
C ASP A 113 20.94 -19.88 2.19
N TYR A 114 20.37 -21.08 2.22
CA TYR A 114 21.02 -22.15 2.99
C TYR A 114 22.32 -22.53 2.29
N PRO A 115 23.51 -22.35 2.91
CA PRO A 115 24.72 -22.88 2.30
C PRO A 115 24.48 -24.36 2.15
N ALA A 116 24.61 -24.86 0.90
CA ALA A 116 24.74 -26.27 0.59
C ALA A 116 25.51 -26.88 1.76
N SER A 117 24.83 -27.65 2.60
CA SER A 117 25.44 -28.16 3.81
C SER A 117 26.69 -28.87 3.34
N GLY A 118 27.87 -28.32 3.62
CA GLY A 118 29.17 -28.78 3.08
C GLY A 118 29.57 -30.18 3.54
N ILE A 119 28.59 -30.94 4.01
CA ILE A 119 28.58 -32.35 4.28
C ILE A 119 28.30 -33.02 2.92
N GLU A 120 29.35 -33.52 2.28
CA GLU A 120 29.24 -34.47 1.17
C GLU A 120 28.26 -35.59 1.55
N GLY A 121 27.20 -35.75 0.74
CA GLY A 121 26.16 -36.78 0.95
C GLY A 121 24.84 -36.26 1.53
N THR A 122 24.72 -34.97 1.86
CA THR A 122 23.41 -34.35 2.11
C THR A 122 22.74 -34.09 0.75
N PRO A 123 21.44 -34.34 0.59
CA PRO A 123 20.77 -34.11 -0.68
C PRO A 123 21.05 -32.69 -1.17
N GLY A 124 21.66 -32.62 -2.36
CA GLY A 124 22.14 -31.36 -2.93
C GLY A 124 21.01 -30.36 -3.18
N ASP A 125 21.41 -29.19 -3.65
CA ASP A 125 20.61 -28.00 -4.05
C ASP A 125 19.33 -28.29 -4.89
N GLU A 126 19.10 -29.55 -5.25
CA GLU A 126 17.94 -30.06 -5.98
C GLU A 126 16.75 -30.48 -5.09
N GLN A 127 16.93 -30.77 -3.80
CA GLN A 127 15.80 -31.23 -2.96
C GLN A 127 15.13 -30.07 -2.20
N MET A 128 13.80 -30.03 -2.25
CA MET A 128 13.00 -29.04 -1.53
C MET A 128 12.86 -29.47 -0.06
N GLN A 129 13.24 -28.61 0.88
CA GLN A 129 13.19 -28.93 2.31
C GLN A 129 11.98 -28.27 3.00
N VAL A 130 11.47 -28.91 4.05
CA VAL A 130 10.33 -28.38 4.83
C VAL A 130 10.66 -27.08 5.56
N SER A 131 11.90 -26.92 5.99
CA SER A 131 12.42 -25.71 6.65
C SER A 131 12.35 -24.44 5.77
N GLU A 132 12.32 -24.61 4.44
CA GLU A 132 12.31 -23.52 3.45
C GLU A 132 10.90 -23.13 3.01
N MET A 133 9.89 -23.85 3.49
CA MET A 133 8.52 -23.68 3.06
C MET A 133 7.82 -22.54 3.81
N LEU A 134 7.01 -21.79 3.07
CA LEU A 134 6.06 -20.82 3.57
C LEU A 134 4.65 -21.34 3.31
N LEU A 135 3.78 -21.28 4.31
CA LEU A 135 2.35 -21.49 4.13
C LEU A 135 1.68 -20.12 4.05
N ILE A 136 0.99 -19.83 2.96
CA ILE A 136 0.15 -18.64 2.85
C ILE A 136 -1.30 -19.09 2.89
N THR A 137 -2.07 -18.50 3.80
CA THR A 137 -3.46 -18.89 4.05
C THR A 137 -4.35 -17.66 4.18
N SER A 138 -5.52 -17.72 3.53
CA SER A 138 -6.66 -16.84 3.79
C SER A 138 -7.33 -17.31 5.07
N GLU A 139 -7.33 -16.47 6.11
CA GLU A 139 -8.13 -16.73 7.31
C GLU A 139 -9.49 -16.04 7.13
N ASP A 140 -10.45 -16.76 6.55
CA ASP A 140 -11.78 -16.25 6.18
C ASP A 140 -12.57 -15.64 7.36
N LEU A 141 -12.29 -16.08 8.60
CA LEU A 141 -12.93 -15.53 9.80
C LEU A 141 -12.37 -14.16 10.21
N LYS A 142 -11.22 -13.76 9.67
CA LYS A 142 -10.51 -12.53 10.04
C LYS A 142 -10.31 -11.58 8.87
N ASP A 143 -10.73 -11.95 7.66
CA ASP A 143 -10.45 -11.22 6.42
C ASP A 143 -8.95 -10.90 6.26
N THR A 144 -8.09 -11.82 6.69
CA THR A 144 -6.63 -11.60 6.70
C THR A 144 -5.91 -12.62 5.85
N LEU A 145 -4.95 -12.13 5.07
CA LEU A 145 -3.94 -12.95 4.40
C LEU A 145 -2.75 -13.11 5.33
N VAL A 146 -2.43 -14.36 5.67
CA VAL A 146 -1.42 -14.70 6.66
C VAL A 146 -0.35 -15.57 6.04
N CYS A 147 0.91 -15.29 6.38
CA CYS A 147 2.04 -16.17 6.10
C CYS A 147 2.50 -16.84 7.38
N LYS A 148 2.60 -18.17 7.35
CA LYS A 148 3.10 -19.00 8.43
C LYS A 148 4.38 -19.68 7.97
N ARG A 149 5.38 -19.68 8.84
CA ARG A 149 6.67 -20.33 8.60
C ARG A 149 7.26 -20.85 9.89
N LEU A 150 8.19 -21.78 9.76
CA LEU A 150 8.99 -22.22 10.89
C LEU A 150 10.08 -21.18 11.21
N ASP A 151 10.32 -21.00 12.50
CA ASP A 151 11.34 -20.10 13.03
C ASP A 151 12.74 -20.72 12.82
N PRO A 152 13.73 -19.98 12.32
CA PRO A 152 15.11 -20.47 12.23
C PRO A 152 15.74 -20.82 13.59
N SER A 153 15.14 -20.39 14.71
CA SER A 153 15.58 -20.75 16.07
C SER A 153 15.10 -22.13 16.56
N LEU A 154 14.58 -22.98 15.67
CA LEU A 154 14.26 -24.37 15.96
C LEU A 154 15.47 -25.12 16.58
N PRO A 155 15.24 -25.99 17.59
CA PRO A 155 16.27 -26.89 18.10
C PRO A 155 16.92 -27.70 16.97
N ALA A 156 18.24 -27.85 17.01
CA ALA A 156 19.00 -28.52 15.95
C ALA A 156 18.46 -29.92 15.59
N VAL A 157 18.00 -30.69 16.58
CA VAL A 157 17.39 -32.02 16.36
C VAL A 157 16.13 -31.93 15.50
N LEU A 158 15.24 -30.97 15.77
CA LEU A 158 14.01 -30.78 15.00
C LEU A 158 14.33 -30.26 13.59
N ASN A 159 15.31 -29.36 13.48
CA ASN A 159 15.74 -28.85 12.18
C ASN A 159 16.32 -29.96 11.29
N VAL A 160 17.10 -30.88 11.85
CA VAL A 160 17.60 -32.05 11.12
C VAL A 160 16.46 -32.95 10.66
N VAL A 161 15.49 -33.26 11.53
CA VAL A 161 14.33 -34.08 11.15
C VAL A 161 13.56 -33.45 10.00
N LEU A 162 13.28 -32.15 10.08
CA LEU A 162 12.55 -31.42 9.04
C LEU A 162 13.35 -31.29 7.74
N GLY A 163 14.67 -31.12 7.82
CA GLY A 163 15.56 -31.07 6.66
C GLY A 163 15.69 -32.42 5.93
N THR A 164 15.50 -33.54 6.63
CA THR A 164 15.46 -34.88 6.01
C THR A 164 14.12 -35.26 5.39
N LEU A 165 13.05 -34.51 5.67
CA LEU A 165 11.76 -34.72 5.02
C LEU A 165 11.80 -34.08 3.64
N ASP A 166 11.72 -34.91 2.60
CA ASP A 166 11.49 -34.43 1.24
C ASP A 166 10.13 -33.72 1.20
N ALA A 167 10.11 -32.47 0.73
CA ALA A 167 8.90 -31.66 0.72
C ALA A 167 7.85 -32.13 -0.30
N VAL A 168 8.20 -33.04 -1.22
CA VAL A 168 7.26 -33.59 -2.20
C VAL A 168 6.18 -34.41 -1.50
N GLY A 169 4.99 -33.81 -1.35
CA GLY A 169 3.82 -34.47 -0.76
C GLY A 169 3.62 -34.21 0.74
N VAL A 170 4.47 -33.40 1.37
CA VAL A 170 4.32 -33.02 2.78
C VAL A 170 3.14 -32.05 2.94
N ASP A 171 2.30 -32.30 3.95
CA ASP A 171 1.27 -31.38 4.40
C ASP A 171 1.86 -30.41 5.42
N LEU A 172 2.32 -29.26 4.94
CA LEU A 172 2.89 -28.22 5.80
C LEU A 172 1.87 -27.68 6.81
N ALA A 173 0.58 -27.62 6.45
CA ALA A 173 -0.45 -27.18 7.38
C ALA A 173 -0.55 -28.12 8.58
N ALA A 174 -0.47 -29.43 8.35
CA ALA A 174 -0.43 -30.43 9.43
C ALA A 174 0.82 -30.30 10.31
N ILE A 175 1.99 -30.02 9.72
CA ILE A 175 3.23 -29.79 10.47
C ILE A 175 3.09 -28.54 11.35
N LEU A 176 2.64 -27.42 10.78
CA LEU A 176 2.48 -26.16 11.51
C LEU A 176 1.39 -26.23 12.58
N ALA A 177 0.40 -27.12 12.44
CA ALA A 177 -0.62 -27.38 13.44
C ALA A 177 -0.15 -28.31 14.58
N ASN A 178 1.00 -28.99 14.43
CA ASN A 178 1.49 -29.91 15.44
C ASN A 178 1.94 -29.14 16.71
N PRO A 179 1.46 -29.52 17.91
CA PRO A 179 1.84 -28.87 19.17
C PRO A 179 3.36 -28.83 19.42
N THR A 180 4.10 -29.81 18.89
CA THR A 180 5.56 -29.89 18.98
C THR A 180 6.25 -28.70 18.31
N TYR A 181 5.70 -28.23 17.18
CA TYR A 181 6.27 -27.16 16.38
C TYR A 181 5.62 -25.80 16.66
N ALA A 182 4.43 -25.76 17.28
CA ALA A 182 3.68 -24.54 17.56
C ALA A 182 4.48 -23.39 18.20
N PRO A 183 5.40 -23.62 19.17
CA PRO A 183 6.24 -22.55 19.74
C PRO A 183 7.19 -21.89 18.73
N TYR A 184 7.48 -22.59 17.63
CA TYR A 184 8.41 -22.19 16.59
C TYR A 184 7.68 -21.78 15.30
N VAL A 185 6.35 -21.66 15.31
CA VAL A 185 5.61 -21.16 14.16
C VAL A 185 5.56 -19.63 14.23
N ARG A 186 6.23 -18.98 13.29
CA ARG A 186 6.04 -17.54 13.06
C ARG A 186 4.87 -17.31 12.15
N THR A 187 3.95 -16.48 12.62
CA THR A 187 2.78 -16.03 11.87
C THR A 187 2.95 -14.55 11.60
N GLU A 188 2.94 -14.17 10.33
CA GLU A 188 3.00 -12.79 9.87
C GLU A 188 1.72 -12.45 9.10
N VAL A 189 1.06 -11.37 9.49
CA VAL A 189 -0.10 -10.84 8.77
C VAL A 189 0.41 -10.00 7.59
N TRP A 190 0.02 -10.37 6.37
CA TRP A 190 0.47 -9.74 5.14
C TRP A 190 -0.48 -8.66 4.64
N ALA A 191 -1.78 -8.88 4.82
CA ALA A 191 -2.82 -7.93 4.47
C ALA A 191 -4.10 -8.23 5.26
N ASP A 192 -4.85 -7.16 5.52
CA ASP A 192 -6.13 -7.20 6.25
C ASP A 192 -7.27 -6.64 5.38
N GLY A 193 -8.51 -7.00 5.72
CA GLY A 193 -9.70 -6.57 5.01
C GLY A 193 -9.83 -7.18 3.62
N LEU A 194 -9.37 -8.43 3.48
CA LEU A 194 -9.48 -9.27 2.29
C LEU A 194 -10.47 -10.41 2.58
N PRO A 195 -11.79 -10.20 2.43
CA PRO A 195 -12.81 -11.19 2.77
C PRO A 195 -12.68 -12.50 1.99
N THR A 196 -12.15 -12.43 0.76
CA THR A 196 -11.96 -13.62 -0.05
C THR A 196 -10.61 -13.53 -0.75
N VAL A 197 -9.76 -14.54 -0.58
CA VAL A 197 -8.58 -14.76 -1.39
C VAL A 197 -8.64 -16.19 -1.92
N VAL A 198 -8.68 -16.32 -3.25
CA VAL A 198 -8.72 -17.60 -3.94
C VAL A 198 -7.46 -17.77 -4.78
N PHE A 199 -6.78 -18.88 -4.56
CA PHE A 199 -5.64 -19.36 -5.32
C PHE A 199 -6.10 -20.48 -6.24
N SER A 200 -5.71 -20.40 -7.50
CA SER A 200 -5.95 -21.42 -8.51
C SER A 200 -4.69 -21.67 -9.31
N GLY A 201 -4.46 -22.91 -9.74
CA GLY A 201 -3.23 -23.31 -10.42
C GLY A 201 -3.22 -24.81 -10.65
N ARG A 202 -2.24 -25.32 -11.40
CA ARG A 202 -2.09 -26.76 -11.59
C ARG A 202 -1.75 -27.41 -10.25
N THR A 203 -2.76 -28.01 -9.62
CA THR A 203 -2.67 -28.62 -8.30
C THR A 203 -1.73 -29.83 -8.30
N GLY A 204 -1.07 -30.06 -7.17
CA GLY A 204 -0.37 -31.33 -6.90
C GLY A 204 1.02 -31.53 -7.52
N SER A 205 1.54 -30.61 -8.34
CA SER A 205 2.94 -30.67 -8.82
C SER A 205 3.82 -29.68 -8.06
N ALA A 206 4.95 -30.13 -7.53
CA ALA A 206 6.05 -29.26 -7.14
C ALA A 206 6.56 -28.54 -8.40
N GLY A 207 6.11 -27.30 -8.62
CA GLY A 207 6.43 -26.54 -9.85
C GLY A 207 5.21 -26.06 -10.62
N THR A 208 4.24 -25.43 -9.94
CA THR A 208 3.17 -24.70 -10.63
C THR A 208 3.76 -23.61 -11.50
N ARG A 209 3.60 -23.72 -12.84
CA ARG A 209 4.12 -22.74 -13.80
C ARG A 209 3.34 -21.43 -13.83
N LEU A 210 2.08 -21.47 -13.42
CA LEU A 210 1.20 -20.30 -13.39
C LEU A 210 0.18 -20.46 -12.27
N LEU A 211 0.20 -19.52 -11.33
CA LEU A 211 -0.76 -19.36 -10.26
C LEU A 211 -1.66 -18.17 -10.58
N THR A 212 -2.96 -18.38 -10.56
CA THR A 212 -3.96 -17.32 -10.59
C THR A 212 -4.42 -17.01 -9.17
N VAL A 213 -4.45 -15.72 -8.85
CA VAL A 213 -4.86 -15.18 -7.56
C VAL A 213 -6.05 -14.26 -7.79
N ASP A 214 -7.16 -14.58 -7.14
CA ASP A 214 -8.38 -13.79 -7.12
C ASP A 214 -8.58 -13.23 -5.72
N ILE A 215 -8.59 -11.91 -5.58
CA ILE A 215 -8.83 -11.22 -4.31
C ILE A 215 -10.13 -10.44 -4.40
N GLN A 216 -11.00 -10.60 -3.42
CA GLN A 216 -12.18 -9.77 -3.24
C GLN A 216 -11.98 -8.84 -2.06
N VAL A 217 -12.34 -7.56 -2.23
CA VAL A 217 -12.25 -6.53 -1.19
C VAL A 217 -13.56 -5.77 -1.11
N LEU A 218 -14.01 -5.50 0.11
CA LEU A 218 -15.17 -4.65 0.37
C LEU A 218 -14.78 -3.17 0.21
N ALA A 219 -15.51 -2.45 -0.65
CA ALA A 219 -15.41 -1.02 -0.88
C ALA A 219 -16.79 -0.39 -0.57
N GLY A 220 -16.96 0.14 0.64
CA GLY A 220 -18.27 0.57 1.13
C GLY A 220 -19.25 -0.60 1.23
N SER A 221 -20.31 -0.59 0.42
CA SER A 221 -21.31 -1.67 0.33
C SER A 221 -21.10 -2.63 -0.85
N GLU A 222 -20.07 -2.40 -1.67
CA GLU A 222 -19.81 -3.18 -2.88
C GLU A 222 -18.56 -4.05 -2.72
N THR A 223 -18.55 -5.21 -3.37
CA THR A 223 -17.39 -6.09 -3.43
C THR A 223 -16.67 -5.90 -4.76
N ARG A 224 -15.37 -5.63 -4.71
CA ARG A 224 -14.51 -5.54 -5.90
C ARG A 224 -13.62 -6.76 -6.02
N ALA A 225 -13.49 -7.28 -7.24
CA ALA A 225 -12.63 -8.41 -7.56
C ALA A 225 -11.35 -7.92 -8.27
N TYR A 226 -10.22 -8.46 -7.84
CA TYR A 226 -8.91 -8.23 -8.41
C TYR A 226 -8.31 -9.57 -8.82
N HIS A 227 -7.79 -9.65 -10.04
CA HIS A 227 -7.24 -10.87 -10.61
C HIS A 227 -5.78 -10.66 -11.00
N ALA A 228 -4.91 -11.61 -10.67
CA ALA A 228 -3.54 -11.63 -11.13
C ALA A 228 -3.09 -13.06 -11.48
N ALA A 229 -2.38 -13.19 -12.59
CA ALA A 229 -1.65 -14.40 -12.93
C ALA A 229 -0.16 -14.19 -12.64
N ILE A 230 0.42 -15.07 -11.83
CA ILE A 230 1.76 -14.96 -11.27
C ILE A 230 2.49 -16.29 -11.49
N ALA A 231 3.73 -16.24 -11.94
CA ALA A 231 4.56 -17.43 -12.15
C ALA A 231 5.84 -17.34 -11.30
N PRO A 232 6.31 -18.44 -10.71
CA PRO A 232 7.65 -18.50 -10.14
C PRO A 232 8.71 -18.38 -11.24
N ARG A 233 9.86 -17.75 -10.94
CA ARG A 233 11.01 -17.75 -11.86
C ARG A 233 11.53 -19.16 -12.02
N THR A 234 11.80 -19.57 -13.25
CA THR A 234 12.40 -20.89 -13.51
C THR A 234 13.90 -20.88 -13.22
N ALA A 235 14.47 -22.03 -12.84
CA ALA A 235 15.89 -22.16 -12.53
C ALA A 235 16.84 -21.68 -13.66
N GLY A 236 16.39 -21.68 -14.92
CA GLY A 236 17.11 -21.14 -16.07
C GLY A 236 17.19 -19.60 -16.13
N ASP A 237 16.45 -18.88 -15.29
CA ASP A 237 16.51 -17.42 -15.21
C ASP A 237 17.62 -16.92 -14.28
N TYR A 238 18.15 -17.77 -13.39
CA TYR A 238 19.27 -17.43 -12.50
C TYR A 238 20.59 -17.29 -13.26
N SER A 239 20.78 -18.01 -14.38
CA SER A 239 21.98 -17.84 -15.23
C SER A 239 21.98 -16.52 -16.01
N ASN A 240 20.85 -15.81 -16.06
CA ASN A 240 20.70 -14.51 -16.72
C ASN A 240 20.46 -13.37 -15.72
N ALA A 241 20.48 -13.63 -14.41
CA ALA A 241 20.29 -12.59 -13.40
C ALA A 241 21.42 -11.53 -13.38
N SER A 242 22.58 -11.84 -13.97
CA SER A 242 23.64 -10.85 -14.24
C SER A 242 23.34 -9.89 -15.39
N LEU A 243 22.25 -10.09 -16.14
CA LEU A 243 21.80 -9.17 -17.20
C LEU A 243 20.75 -8.15 -16.73
N TRP A 244 20.26 -8.25 -15.48
CA TRP A 244 19.43 -7.20 -14.88
C TRP A 244 20.26 -6.35 -13.93
N SER A 245 21.29 -5.70 -14.49
CA SER A 245 21.95 -4.58 -13.83
C SER A 245 20.95 -3.42 -13.72
N ALA A 246 20.54 -3.10 -12.50
CA ALA A 246 20.31 -1.77 -11.93
C ALA A 246 19.51 -0.66 -12.68
N ASP A 247 18.95 -0.87 -13.88
CA ASP A 247 18.43 0.24 -14.72
C ASP A 247 16.91 0.32 -14.84
N THR A 248 16.14 -0.46 -14.08
CA THR A 248 14.67 -0.34 -14.05
C THR A 248 14.11 0.06 -12.68
N VAL A 249 14.84 0.91 -11.96
CA VAL A 249 14.24 1.83 -10.99
C VAL A 249 13.86 3.10 -11.75
N PRO A 250 12.60 3.57 -11.74
CA PRO A 250 12.26 4.84 -12.38
C PRO A 250 13.00 5.96 -11.63
N SER A 251 14.10 6.42 -12.23
CA SER A 251 14.99 7.41 -11.63
C SER A 251 14.30 8.77 -11.58
N GLY A 252 13.87 9.17 -10.40
CA GLY A 252 13.59 10.56 -10.09
C GLY A 252 14.86 11.39 -10.26
N ARG A 253 14.91 12.17 -11.34
CA ARG A 253 15.71 13.40 -11.58
C ARG A 253 16.96 13.56 -10.70
N ARG A 254 18.07 12.89 -11.06
CA ARG A 254 19.41 13.26 -10.56
C ARG A 254 19.94 14.46 -11.35
N ARG A 255 20.21 15.56 -10.64
CA ARG A 255 21.00 16.70 -11.14
C ARG A 255 22.39 16.19 -11.54
N ARG A 256 22.75 16.45 -12.80
CA ARG A 256 24.06 16.17 -13.38
C ARG A 256 25.06 17.16 -12.80
N THR A 257 25.95 16.71 -11.92
CA THR A 257 27.16 17.48 -11.59
C THR A 257 28.14 17.23 -12.73
N GLN A 258 28.48 18.31 -13.43
CA GLN A 258 29.39 18.32 -14.55
C GLN A 258 30.81 18.42 -13.97
N GLU A 259 31.58 17.34 -14.02
CA GLU A 259 33.02 17.41 -13.72
C GLU A 259 33.74 18.03 -14.93
N LEU A 260 34.44 19.13 -14.68
CA LEU A 260 35.34 19.80 -15.62
C LEU A 260 36.66 19.01 -15.73
N PRO A 261 37.32 19.05 -16.89
CA PRO A 261 38.58 18.35 -17.07
C PRO A 261 39.72 19.15 -16.45
N TRP A 262 40.53 18.49 -15.64
CA TRP A 262 41.95 18.77 -15.46
C TRP A 262 42.68 17.43 -15.47
#